data_AF-A0A352VGN7-F1
#
_entry.id   AF-A0A352VGN7-F1
#
_cell.length_a   1.000
_cell.length_b   1.000
_cell.length_c   1.000
_cell.angle_alpha   90.00
_cell.angle_beta   90.00
_cell.angle_gamma   90.00
#
_symmetry.space_group_name_H-M   'P 1'
#
loop_
_entity.id
_entity.type
_entity.pdbx_description
1 polymer ?
#
loop_
_entity_poly.entity_id
_entity_poly.type
_entity_poly.pdbx_seq_one_letter_code
_entity_poly.pdbx_strand_id
1 'polypeptide(L)'
;MATVFARRLEGFIKRVRGKKRRKELSGKLKFFDLPTVVETLVTAKQTGVLTITDDEGNTYAEVLLLDGTVDRARCGGLEGAEAVYQLFHDNDDGEFFFRTVRLLWSGNRDRYRGNRL
;
A
#
# COMPACT_ATOMS: atom_id res chain seq x y z
N MET A 1 -22.85 5.54 16.79
CA MET A 1 -21.45 5.79 17.16
C MET A 1 -20.58 5.71 15.91
N ALA A 2 -20.48 6.78 15.12
CA ALA A 2 -19.73 6.79 13.85
C ALA A 2 -18.92 8.09 13.62
N THR A 3 -18.79 8.94 14.64
CA THR A 3 -18.30 10.31 14.50
C THR A 3 -16.83 10.50 14.90
N VAL A 4 -16.19 9.46 15.47
CA VAL A 4 -14.83 9.56 16.02
C VAL A 4 -13.75 9.26 14.96
N PHE A 5 -14.07 8.46 13.93
CA PHE A 5 -13.13 8.13 12.84
C PHE A 5 -12.86 9.30 11.89
N ALA A 6 -13.86 10.15 11.61
CA ALA A 6 -13.70 11.26 10.67
C ALA A 6 -12.71 12.35 11.14
N ARG A 7 -12.63 12.60 12.46
CA ARG A 7 -11.85 13.73 13.00
C ARG A 7 -10.34 13.51 13.01
N ARG A 8 -9.86 12.27 13.07
CA ARG A 8 -8.41 11.98 13.04
C ARG A 8 -7.82 12.08 11.63
N LEU A 9 -8.64 11.90 10.60
CA LEU A 9 -8.23 12.09 9.21
C LEU A 9 -8.03 13.59 8.87
N GLU A 10 -8.90 14.46 9.37
CA GLU A 10 -8.83 15.91 9.11
C GLU A 10 -7.53 16.57 9.63
N GLY A 11 -7.04 16.14 10.79
CA GLY A 11 -5.80 16.64 11.37
C GLY A 11 -4.54 16.26 10.57
N PHE A 12 -4.56 15.11 9.89
CA PHE A 12 -3.46 14.67 9.02
C PHE A 12 -3.43 15.48 7.72
N ILE A 13 -4.59 15.71 7.11
CA ILE A 13 -4.72 16.43 5.83
C ILE A 13 -4.17 17.87 5.92
N LYS A 14 -4.30 18.55 7.07
CA LYS A 14 -3.80 19.93 7.25
C LYS A 14 -2.27 20.06 7.22
N ARG A 15 -1.49 19.03 7.60
CA ARG A 15 -0.01 19.10 7.60
C ARG A 15 0.64 18.84 6.24
N VAL A 16 -0.11 18.32 5.27
CA VAL A 16 0.41 17.92 3.94
C VAL A 16 0.52 19.10 2.95
N ARG A 17 0.00 20.28 3.30
CA ARG A 17 -0.22 21.40 2.35
C ARG A 17 1.04 22.18 1.89
N GLY A 18 2.25 21.79 2.28
CA GLY A 18 3.48 22.60 2.12
C GLY A 18 4.52 22.17 1.06
N LYS A 19 4.30 21.08 0.32
CA LYS A 19 5.13 20.71 -0.84
C LYS A 19 4.20 20.17 -1.90
N LYS A 20 4.59 20.22 -3.16
CA LYS A 20 3.89 19.62 -4.31
C LYS A 20 3.87 18.08 -4.16
N ARG A 21 3.25 17.58 -3.08
CA ARG A 21 3.32 16.20 -2.61
C ARG A 21 2.36 15.38 -3.45
N ARG A 22 2.92 14.38 -4.15
CA ARG A 22 2.14 13.20 -4.54
C ARG A 22 1.35 12.74 -3.30
N LYS A 23 0.12 12.26 -3.49
CA LYS A 23 -0.69 11.70 -2.40
C LYS A 23 0.06 10.49 -1.84
N GLU A 24 0.87 10.73 -0.81
CA GLU A 24 1.62 9.72 -0.08
C GLU A 24 0.77 9.36 1.14
N LEU A 25 0.32 8.10 1.20
CA LEU A 25 -0.41 7.57 2.35
C LEU A 25 0.57 6.69 3.14
N SER A 26 0.80 7.00 4.41
CA SER A 26 1.76 6.28 5.23
C SER A 26 1.36 6.27 6.69
N GLY A 27 1.78 5.27 7.44
CA GLY A 27 1.49 5.15 8.87
C GLY A 27 2.05 3.86 9.46
N LYS A 28 1.84 3.67 10.77
CA LYS A 28 2.21 2.43 11.47
C LYS A 28 1.03 1.47 11.50
N LEU A 29 1.27 0.18 11.27
CA LEU A 29 0.22 -0.83 11.25
C LEU A 29 -0.46 -1.04 12.60
N LYS A 30 0.26 -0.79 13.70
CA LYS A 30 -0.33 -0.73 15.06
C LYS A 30 -1.44 0.31 15.26
N PHE A 31 -1.60 1.25 14.33
CA PHE A 31 -2.65 2.28 14.37
C PHE A 31 -3.65 2.20 13.21
N PHE A 32 -3.32 1.46 12.15
CA PHE A 32 -4.10 1.34 10.93
C PHE A 32 -4.02 -0.10 10.45
N ASP A 33 -5.15 -0.80 10.46
CA ASP A 33 -5.19 -2.16 9.96
C ASP A 33 -4.93 -2.18 8.45
N LEU A 34 -4.08 -3.12 8.02
CA LEU A 34 -3.67 -3.26 6.64
C LEU A 34 -4.87 -3.51 5.68
N PRO A 35 -5.90 -4.30 6.05
CA PRO A 35 -7.13 -4.43 5.26
C PRO A 35 -7.78 -3.07 4.94
N THR A 36 -7.97 -2.19 5.93
CA THR A 36 -8.56 -0.86 5.73
C THR A 36 -7.68 0.03 4.86
N VAL A 37 -6.35 -0.05 5.01
CA VAL A 37 -5.42 0.68 4.12
C VAL A 37 -5.59 0.23 2.68
N VAL A 38 -5.61 -1.08 2.42
CA VAL A 38 -5.79 -1.63 1.07
C VAL A 38 -7.17 -1.28 0.52
N GLU A 39 -8.24 -1.46 1.30
CA GLU A 39 -9.61 -1.10 0.91
C GLU A 39 -9.72 0.38 0.54
N THR A 40 -9.08 1.27 1.31
CA THR A 40 -9.06 2.70 1.02
C THR A 40 -8.43 2.99 -0.34
N LEU A 41 -7.30 2.33 -0.65
CA LEU A 41 -6.59 2.50 -1.92
C LEU A 41 -7.37 1.92 -3.11
N VAL A 42 -8.01 0.77 -2.91
CA VAL A 42 -8.91 0.09 -3.87
C VAL A 42 -10.10 0.99 -4.20
N THR A 43 -10.81 1.46 -3.17
CA THR A 43 -12.00 2.32 -3.31
C THR A 43 -11.66 3.65 -3.97
N ALA A 44 -10.49 4.21 -3.67
CA ALA A 44 -10.00 5.44 -4.29
C ALA A 44 -9.38 5.23 -5.69
N LYS A 45 -9.48 4.02 -6.26
CA LYS A 45 -8.92 3.62 -7.57
C LYS A 45 -7.46 4.04 -7.75
N GLN A 46 -6.68 3.93 -6.69
CA GLN A 46 -5.29 4.35 -6.75
C GLN A 46 -4.46 3.37 -7.59
N THR A 47 -3.49 3.93 -8.31
CA THR A 47 -2.46 3.17 -9.03
C THR A 47 -1.10 3.49 -8.40
N GLY A 48 -0.41 2.48 -7.88
CA GLY A 48 0.78 2.70 -7.07
C GLY A 48 1.29 1.44 -6.40
N VAL A 49 2.37 1.61 -5.65
CA VAL A 49 2.97 0.54 -4.85
C VAL A 49 2.73 0.85 -3.38
N LEU A 50 2.14 -0.09 -2.67
CA LEU A 50 2.08 -0.14 -1.22
C LEU A 50 3.25 -0.99 -0.73
N THR A 51 4.14 -0.40 0.05
CA THR A 51 5.30 -1.05 0.65
C THR A 51 5.07 -1.19 2.14
N ILE A 52 5.45 -2.34 2.71
CA ILE A 52 5.38 -2.59 4.14
C ILE A 52 6.78 -2.93 4.65
N THR A 53 7.19 -2.25 5.72
CA THR A 53 8.48 -2.42 6.38
C THR A 53 8.30 -2.84 7.83
N ASP A 54 9.25 -3.60 8.35
CA ASP A 54 9.36 -3.85 9.80
C ASP A 54 9.84 -2.59 10.54
N ASP A 55 9.98 -2.68 11.87
CA ASP A 55 10.47 -1.59 12.72
C ASP A 55 11.95 -1.25 12.49
N GLU A 56 12.72 -2.14 11.84
CA GLU A 56 14.11 -1.90 11.42
C GLU A 56 14.18 -1.18 10.06
N GLY A 57 13.05 -1.04 9.37
CA GLY A 57 12.93 -0.44 8.05
C GLY A 57 13.18 -1.41 6.89
N ASN A 58 13.30 -2.71 7.15
CA ASN A 58 13.44 -3.71 6.10
C ASN A 58 12.08 -3.93 5.42
N THR A 59 12.05 -3.87 4.10
CA THR A 59 10.83 -4.19 3.33
C THR A 59 10.60 -5.69 3.31
N TYR A 60 9.50 -6.14 3.91
CA TYR A 60 9.09 -7.55 3.85
C TYR A 60 7.92 -7.80 2.91
N ALA A 61 7.17 -6.76 2.52
CA ALA A 61 6.07 -6.93 1.58
C ALA A 61 5.85 -5.72 0.66
N GLU A 62 5.32 -6.01 -0.53
CA GLU A 62 4.92 -5.00 -1.52
C GLU A 62 3.65 -5.44 -2.26
N VAL A 63 2.75 -4.50 -2.52
CA VAL A 63 1.52 -4.70 -3.28
C VAL A 63 1.43 -3.66 -4.38
N LEU A 64 1.35 -4.10 -5.63
CA LEU A 64 1.07 -3.25 -6.78
C LEU A 64 -0.44 -3.13 -6.97
N LEU A 65 -0.95 -1.91 -6.90
CA LEU A 65 -2.32 -1.58 -7.25
C LEU A 65 -2.38 -0.92 -8.62
N LEU A 66 -3.31 -1.38 -9.45
CA LEU A 66 -3.65 -0.86 -10.78
C LEU A 66 -5.13 -0.54 -10.84
N ASP A 67 -5.48 0.75 -10.99
CA ASP A 67 -6.86 1.25 -11.03
C ASP A 67 -7.75 0.67 -9.91
N GLY A 68 -7.20 0.60 -8.69
CA GLY A 68 -7.91 0.03 -7.53
C GLY A 68 -7.98 -1.50 -7.50
N THR A 69 -7.25 -2.21 -8.35
CA THR A 69 -7.13 -3.68 -8.31
C THR A 69 -5.74 -4.09 -7.84
N VAL A 70 -5.64 -5.09 -6.98
CA VAL A 70 -4.35 -5.72 -6.65
C VAL A 70 -3.87 -6.52 -7.87
N ASP A 71 -2.81 -6.04 -8.53
CA ASP A 71 -2.20 -6.69 -9.69
C ASP A 71 -1.16 -7.73 -9.27
N ARG A 72 -0.30 -7.34 -8.30
CA ARG A 72 0.79 -8.19 -7.78
C ARG A 72 0.95 -7.95 -6.30
N ALA A 73 1.38 -8.99 -5.60
CA ALA A 73 1.83 -8.92 -4.23
C ALA A 73 3.07 -9.79 -4.04
N ARG A 74 3.94 -9.37 -3.13
CA ARG A 74 5.08 -10.12 -2.62
C ARG A 74 5.11 -9.99 -1.11
N CYS A 75 5.38 -11.08 -0.40
CA CYS A 75 5.56 -11.11 1.05
C CYS A 75 6.65 -12.14 1.37
N GLY A 76 7.83 -11.68 1.79
CA GLY A 76 9.02 -12.52 1.89
C GLY A 76 9.34 -13.19 0.56
N GLY A 77 9.37 -14.53 0.55
CA GLY A 77 9.56 -15.36 -0.65
C GLY A 77 8.28 -15.74 -1.39
N LEU A 78 7.10 -15.31 -0.91
CA LEU A 78 5.80 -15.61 -1.53
C LEU A 78 5.43 -14.54 -2.55
N GLU A 79 4.67 -14.94 -3.58
CA GLU A 79 4.15 -14.03 -4.62
C GLU A 79 2.66 -14.30 -4.90
N GLY A 80 1.98 -13.31 -5.48
CA GLY A 80 0.59 -13.46 -5.94
C GLY A 80 -0.39 -13.72 -4.80
N ALA A 81 -1.30 -14.68 -4.96
CA ALA A 81 -2.35 -14.94 -3.98
C ALA A 81 -1.79 -15.36 -2.62
N GLU A 82 -0.76 -16.19 -2.58
CA GLU A 82 -0.12 -16.65 -1.35
C GLU A 82 0.49 -15.48 -0.56
N ALA A 83 1.14 -14.55 -1.26
CA ALA A 83 1.64 -13.32 -0.65
C ALA A 83 0.52 -12.47 -0.05
N VAL A 84 -0.63 -12.37 -0.74
CA VAL A 84 -1.79 -11.64 -0.22
C VAL A 84 -2.33 -12.29 1.05
N TYR A 85 -2.50 -13.61 1.05
CA TYR A 85 -2.96 -14.34 2.24
C TYR A 85 -2.02 -14.14 3.42
N GLN A 86 -0.72 -14.34 3.21
CA GLN A 86 0.30 -14.15 4.26
C GLN A 86 0.29 -12.71 4.79
N LEU A 87 0.19 -11.74 3.89
CA LEU A 87 0.21 -10.33 4.24
C LEU A 87 -0.94 -9.96 5.18
N PHE A 88 -2.13 -10.52 4.98
CA PHE A 88 -3.31 -10.26 5.81
C PHE A 88 -3.45 -11.16 7.05
N HIS A 89 -2.66 -12.23 7.16
CA HIS A 89 -2.76 -13.15 8.30
C HIS A 89 -1.88 -12.74 9.48
N ASP A 90 -0.65 -12.27 9.21
CA ASP A 90 0.41 -12.20 10.23
C ASP A 90 0.94 -10.78 10.53
N ASN A 91 0.42 -9.72 9.89
CA ASN A 91 1.10 -8.41 9.88
C ASN A 91 0.30 -7.27 10.52
N ASP A 92 0.38 -7.16 11.84
CA ASP A 92 -0.10 -6.00 12.60
C ASP A 92 1.02 -4.99 12.96
N ASP A 93 2.28 -5.36 12.70
CA ASP A 93 3.47 -4.59 13.11
C ASP A 93 4.24 -3.98 11.93
N GLY A 94 4.93 -2.87 12.21
CA GLY A 94 5.73 -2.11 11.24
C GLY A 94 5.04 -0.87 10.65
N GLU A 95 5.52 -0.44 9.48
CA GLU A 95 5.05 0.75 8.77
C GLU A 95 4.60 0.41 7.35
N PHE A 96 3.58 1.13 6.88
CA PHE A 96 3.16 1.08 5.49
C PHE A 96 3.44 2.43 4.82
N PHE A 97 3.77 2.37 3.53
CA PHE A 97 3.97 3.54 2.68
C PHE A 97 3.41 3.27 1.29
N PHE A 98 2.49 4.13 0.83
CA PHE A 98 1.94 4.09 -0.51
C PHE A 98 2.47 5.23 -1.36
N ARG A 99 2.93 4.89 -2.55
CA ARG A 99 3.38 5.85 -3.57
C ARG A 99 2.62 5.65 -4.88
N THR A 100 1.94 6.70 -5.31
CA THR A 100 1.33 6.74 -6.66
C THR A 100 2.43 6.64 -7.72
N VAL A 101 2.26 5.70 -8.65
CA VAL A 101 3.10 5.58 -9.83
C VAL A 101 2.32 6.03 -11.06
N ARG A 102 2.96 6.79 -11.94
CA ARG A 102 2.37 7.12 -13.24
C ARG A 102 2.83 6.05 -14.21
N LEU A 103 1.92 5.15 -14.58
CA LEU A 103 2.19 4.23 -15.67
C LEU A 103 2.25 5.05 -16.95
N LEU A 104 3.44 5.19 -17.52
CA LEU A 104 3.63 5.80 -18.82
C LEU A 104 3.09 4.80 -19.86
N TRP A 105 1.82 4.95 -20.20
CA TRP A 105 1.07 4.29 -21.27
C TRP A 105 1.18 2.76 -21.42
N SER A 106 0.00 2.16 -21.37
CA SER A 106 -0.31 0.75 -21.42
C SER A 106 0.01 0.15 -22.80
N GLY A 107 1.04 -0.70 -22.86
CA GLY A 107 1.35 -1.47 -24.07
C GLY A 107 2.15 -2.75 -23.83
N ASN A 108 2.52 -3.08 -22.59
CA ASN A 108 3.34 -4.27 -22.34
C ASN A 108 3.10 -4.82 -20.93
N ARG A 109 2.08 -5.66 -20.78
CA ARG A 109 1.72 -6.37 -19.53
C ARG A 109 2.74 -7.46 -19.14
N ASP A 110 3.81 -7.67 -19.92
CA ASP A 110 4.75 -8.78 -19.73
C ASP A 110 6.07 -8.42 -19.04
N ARG A 111 6.37 -7.14 -18.78
CA ARG A 111 7.74 -6.76 -18.36
C ARG A 111 8.16 -7.03 -16.91
N TYR A 112 7.27 -7.53 -16.06
CA TYR A 112 7.63 -7.94 -14.70
C TYR A 112 7.51 -9.46 -14.51
N ARG A 113 7.56 -10.25 -15.59
CA ARG A 113 7.70 -11.70 -15.53
C ARG A 113 9.17 -12.05 -15.72
N GLY A 114 9.99 -11.89 -14.68
CA GLY A 114 11.39 -12.34 -14.74
C GLY A 114 12.31 -11.66 -13.74
N ASN A 115 12.49 -12.29 -12.58
CA ASN A 115 13.82 -12.81 -12.20
C ASN A 115 13.66 -13.74 -11.01
N ARG A 116 13.49 -15.02 -11.34
CA ARG A 116 13.75 -16.14 -10.45
C ARG A 116 15.25 -16.42 -10.59
N LEU A 117 16.02 -16.13 -9.55
CA LEU A 117 17.26 -16.84 -9.26
C LEU A 117 16.92 -17.95 -8.26
#